data_AF-A0A6B9YHR4-F1
#
_entry.id   AF-A0A6B9YHR4-F1
#
_cell.length_a   1.000
_cell.length_b   1.000
_cell.length_c   1.000
_cell.angle_alpha   90.00
_cell.angle_beta   90.00
_cell.angle_gamma   90.00
#
_symmetry.space_group_name_H-M   'P 1'
#
loop_
_entity.id
_entity.type
_entity.pdbx_description
1 polymer ?
#
loop_
_entity_poly.entity_id
_entity_poly.type
_entity_poly.pdbx_seq_one_letter_code
_entity_poly.pdbx_strand_id
1 'polypeptide(L)'
;MCVNYHEIITDIKEQTDKKNINNVERTKAYLKFYLNNREIKWSFLASMVSRNAGWNMTDLKTDTYKNLLSARMSRHLFITYERANWFIFSDAYPQLLIYHYSSRYKQPLFHLLRYFYVSTFMIDEWMHFWLHKNEKRLLYAQIINEQNLIQKPVIEEPFFKWKIFYNVPYFLQDKIHLNAVLFPSLSGILYGLAIKKFTNVTERIKTGKKLASILFHNDFYEQFLQFAEEVEPDGTRGEYEQFLDKRYISAEALEDVYPEIKHDNRKRVDWYDPGLFQEEWWHEAHSEPVSIGDRFYKKRKALEKLSIIAGKFRNG
;
A
#
# COMPACT_ATOMS: atom_id res chain seq x y z
N MET A 1 31.22 -9.69 17.63
CA MET A 1 31.34 -8.43 16.87
C MET A 1 30.71 -7.33 17.70
N CYS A 2 31.40 -6.22 17.95
CA CYS A 2 30.80 -5.06 18.59
C CYS A 2 29.81 -4.42 17.61
N VAL A 3 28.60 -4.08 18.05
CA VAL A 3 27.57 -3.53 17.15
C VAL A 3 27.70 -2.03 17.09
N ASN A 4 28.01 -1.50 15.91
CA ASN A 4 28.09 -0.06 15.67
C ASN A 4 26.70 0.51 15.35
N TYR A 5 26.03 1.07 16.35
CA TYR A 5 24.67 1.62 16.19
C TYR A 5 24.62 2.80 15.21
N HIS A 6 25.65 3.65 15.17
CA HIS A 6 25.66 4.81 14.28
C HIS A 6 25.71 4.40 12.80
N GLU A 7 26.54 3.41 12.49
CA GLU A 7 26.65 2.83 11.15
C GLU A 7 25.34 2.16 10.71
N ILE A 8 24.72 1.37 11.58
CA ILE A 8 23.40 0.76 11.31
C ILE A 8 22.34 1.83 11.05
N ILE A 9 22.30 2.88 11.88
CA ILE A 9 21.31 3.95 11.71
C ILE A 9 21.51 4.67 10.38
N THR A 10 22.77 4.94 10.01
CA THR A 10 23.11 5.67 8.78
C THR A 10 22.76 4.83 7.55
N ASP A 11 23.16 3.57 7.53
CA ASP A 11 22.84 2.66 6.44
C ASP A 11 21.33 2.48 6.26
N ILE A 12 20.56 2.32 7.34
CA ILE A 12 19.10 2.20 7.23
C ILE A 12 18.47 3.46 6.67
N LYS A 13 18.94 4.66 7.04
CA LYS A 13 18.44 5.92 6.47
C LYS A 13 18.73 5.98 4.97
N GLU A 14 19.95 5.70 4.56
CA GLU A 14 20.36 5.72 3.15
C GLU A 14 19.57 4.70 2.31
N GLN A 15 19.42 3.48 2.81
CA GLN A 15 18.62 2.46 2.13
C GLN A 15 17.14 2.84 2.05
N THR A 16 16.58 3.41 3.12
CA THR A 16 15.19 3.86 3.14
C THR A 16 14.97 4.98 2.13
N ASP A 17 15.83 5.99 2.10
CA ASP A 17 15.72 7.11 1.17
C ASP A 17 15.86 6.63 -0.28
N LYS A 18 16.83 5.75 -0.55
CA LYS A 18 17.04 5.16 -1.88
C LYS A 18 15.85 4.33 -2.38
N LYS A 19 15.17 3.61 -1.48
CA LYS A 19 14.04 2.74 -1.84
C LYS A 19 12.67 3.40 -1.75
N ASN A 20 12.60 4.61 -1.20
CA ASN A 20 11.37 5.38 -1.07
C ASN A 20 11.19 6.45 -2.18
N ILE A 21 11.95 6.36 -3.28
CA ILE A 21 11.92 7.36 -4.37
C ILE A 21 10.61 7.34 -5.18
N ASN A 22 9.99 6.16 -5.35
CA ASN A 22 8.73 5.99 -6.07
C ASN A 22 8.00 4.69 -5.64
N ASN A 23 6.78 4.47 -6.13
CA ASN A 23 5.96 3.31 -5.77
C ASN A 23 6.55 1.96 -6.24
N VAL A 24 7.20 1.95 -7.40
CA VAL A 24 7.79 0.75 -8.01
C VAL A 24 8.94 0.23 -7.14
N GLU A 25 9.88 1.10 -6.75
CA GLU A 25 11.01 0.73 -5.90
C GLU A 25 10.58 0.24 -4.51
N ARG A 26 9.54 0.87 -3.93
CA ARG A 26 8.95 0.42 -2.66
C ARG A 26 8.37 -0.98 -2.76
N THR A 27 7.60 -1.23 -3.83
CA THR A 27 7.00 -2.53 -4.12
C THR A 27 8.06 -3.62 -4.20
N LYS A 28 9.12 -3.37 -4.98
CA LYS A 28 10.25 -4.31 -5.14
C LYS A 28 10.99 -4.54 -3.81
N ALA A 29 11.20 -3.49 -3.02
CA ALA A 29 11.88 -3.59 -1.73
C ALA A 29 11.10 -4.47 -0.75
N TYR A 30 9.77 -4.33 -0.68
CA TYR A 30 8.91 -5.17 0.13
C TYR A 30 8.93 -6.64 -0.30
N LEU A 31 8.82 -6.91 -1.60
CA LEU A 31 8.89 -8.28 -2.12
C LEU A 31 10.25 -8.91 -1.79
N LYS A 32 11.34 -8.23 -2.14
CA LYS A 32 12.70 -8.71 -1.89
C LYS A 32 12.93 -9.02 -0.41
N PHE A 33 12.43 -8.18 0.49
CA PHE A 33 12.55 -8.43 1.92
C PHE A 33 11.80 -9.70 2.34
N TYR A 34 10.57 -9.86 1.85
CA TYR A 34 9.74 -11.04 2.13
C TYR A 34 10.36 -12.34 1.64
N LEU A 35 10.91 -12.36 0.41
CA LEU A 35 11.54 -13.55 -0.16
C LEU A 35 12.71 -14.05 0.72
N ASN A 36 13.39 -13.13 1.42
CA ASN A 36 14.47 -13.45 2.35
C ASN A 36 14.01 -13.71 3.80
N ASN A 37 12.77 -13.34 4.16
CA ASN A 37 12.23 -13.41 5.53
C ASN A 37 10.73 -13.75 5.48
N ARG A 38 10.40 -15.01 5.16
CA ARG A 38 9.02 -15.48 4.91
C ARG A 38 8.11 -15.36 6.14
N GLU A 39 8.68 -15.30 7.34
CA GLU A 39 7.97 -15.08 8.60
C GLU A 39 7.40 -13.66 8.73
N ILE A 40 7.95 -12.68 7.98
CA ILE A 40 7.51 -11.28 8.01
C ILE A 40 6.41 -11.06 6.96
N LYS A 41 5.25 -11.66 7.20
CA LYS A 41 4.09 -11.70 6.30
C LYS A 41 3.63 -10.34 5.80
N TRP A 42 3.68 -9.31 6.65
CA TRP A 42 3.26 -7.97 6.24
C TRP A 42 4.07 -7.43 5.06
N SER A 43 5.34 -7.82 4.91
CA SER A 43 6.16 -7.36 3.78
C SER A 43 5.59 -7.85 2.44
N PHE A 44 5.07 -9.08 2.37
CA PHE A 44 4.42 -9.55 1.14
C PHE A 44 3.09 -8.82 0.89
N LEU A 45 2.30 -8.64 1.95
CA LEU A 45 1.05 -7.89 1.88
C LEU A 45 1.29 -6.47 1.37
N ALA A 46 2.28 -5.77 1.92
CA ALA A 46 2.67 -4.43 1.52
C ALA A 46 3.11 -4.38 0.06
N SER A 47 3.90 -5.35 -0.41
CA SER A 47 4.26 -5.46 -1.84
C SER A 47 3.02 -5.54 -2.73
N MET A 48 2.12 -6.49 -2.47
CA MET A 48 0.94 -6.72 -3.30
C MET A 48 -0.07 -5.57 -3.25
N VAL A 49 -0.25 -4.94 -2.09
CA VAL A 49 -1.10 -3.75 -1.95
C VAL A 49 -0.45 -2.52 -2.60
N SER A 50 0.88 -2.39 -2.57
CA SER A 50 1.59 -1.27 -3.19
C SER A 50 1.54 -1.33 -4.73
N ARG A 51 1.58 -2.52 -5.34
CA ARG A 51 1.28 -2.70 -6.78
C ARG A 51 -0.08 -2.12 -7.16
N ASN A 52 -1.08 -2.31 -6.28
CA ASN A 52 -2.39 -1.74 -6.50
C ASN A 52 -2.39 -0.21 -6.48
N ALA A 53 -1.63 0.40 -5.59
CA ALA A 53 -1.46 1.85 -5.59
C ALA A 53 -0.79 2.35 -6.88
N GLY A 54 0.23 1.63 -7.38
CA GLY A 54 0.94 1.96 -8.62
C GLY A 54 -0.02 2.12 -9.80
N TRP A 55 -0.81 1.09 -10.11
CA TRP A 55 -1.73 1.18 -11.25
C TRP A 55 -2.87 2.19 -11.04
N ASN A 56 -3.27 2.47 -9.81
CA ASN A 56 -4.20 3.57 -9.56
C ASN A 56 -3.57 4.95 -9.85
N MET A 57 -2.25 5.11 -9.69
CA MET A 57 -1.55 6.36 -10.03
C MET A 57 -1.45 6.56 -11.55
N THR A 58 -1.03 5.53 -12.29
CA THR A 58 -0.89 5.59 -13.76
C THR A 58 -2.25 5.68 -14.45
N ASP A 59 -3.30 5.09 -13.89
CA ASP A 59 -4.67 5.20 -14.37
C ASP A 59 -5.16 6.64 -14.55
N LEU A 60 -4.74 7.54 -13.67
CA LEU A 60 -5.11 8.96 -13.71
C LEU A 60 -4.67 9.67 -15.00
N LYS A 61 -3.83 9.02 -15.81
CA LYS A 61 -3.26 9.53 -17.07
C LYS A 61 -3.84 8.85 -18.31
N THR A 62 -4.67 7.83 -18.12
CA THR A 62 -5.47 7.24 -19.20
C THR A 62 -6.54 8.22 -19.68
N ASP A 63 -6.99 8.07 -20.92
CA ASP A 63 -8.08 8.87 -21.49
C ASP A 63 -9.35 8.82 -20.65
N THR A 64 -9.59 7.67 -20.01
CA THR A 64 -10.74 7.46 -19.12
C THR A 64 -10.77 8.53 -18.04
N TYR A 65 -9.67 8.73 -17.33
CA TYR A 65 -9.57 9.71 -16.25
C TYR A 65 -9.29 11.13 -16.74
N LYS A 66 -8.56 11.31 -17.85
CA LYS A 66 -8.34 12.63 -18.46
C LYS A 66 -9.65 13.33 -18.85
N ASN A 67 -10.63 12.56 -19.36
CA ASN A 67 -11.95 13.09 -19.69
C ASN A 67 -12.79 13.39 -18.43
N LEU A 68 -12.70 12.54 -17.40
CA LEU A 68 -13.50 12.65 -16.17
C LEU A 68 -12.96 13.68 -15.17
N LEU A 69 -11.65 13.95 -15.18
CA LEU A 69 -10.97 14.78 -14.20
C LEU A 69 -10.28 15.97 -14.85
N SER A 70 -10.19 17.08 -14.10
CA SER A 70 -9.29 18.16 -14.45
C SER A 70 -7.84 17.74 -14.19
N ALA A 71 -6.88 18.33 -14.92
CA ALA A 71 -5.45 18.08 -14.71
C ALA A 71 -5.03 18.38 -13.26
N ARG A 72 -5.62 19.41 -12.64
CA ARG A 72 -5.43 19.76 -11.23
C ARG A 72 -5.92 18.65 -10.30
N MET A 73 -7.09 18.07 -10.56
CA MET A 73 -7.64 16.98 -9.74
C MET A 73 -6.81 15.70 -9.87
N SER A 74 -6.45 15.32 -11.10
CA SER A 74 -5.57 14.16 -11.38
C SER A 74 -4.24 14.31 -10.63
N ARG A 75 -3.61 15.50 -10.69
CA ARG A 75 -2.39 15.78 -9.92
C ARG A 75 -2.57 15.66 -8.41
N HIS A 76 -3.68 16.16 -7.86
CA HIS A 76 -3.93 16.02 -6.42
C HIS A 76 -4.11 14.56 -6.01
N LEU A 77 -4.87 13.77 -6.78
CA LEU A 77 -5.05 12.34 -6.51
C LEU A 77 -3.71 11.59 -6.54
N PHE A 78 -2.88 11.86 -7.55
CA PHE A 78 -1.53 11.31 -7.61
C PHE A 78 -0.72 11.64 -6.34
N ILE A 79 -0.66 12.92 -5.95
CA ILE A 79 0.06 13.36 -4.75
C ILE A 79 -0.48 12.67 -3.49
N THR A 80 -1.80 12.46 -3.38
CA THR A 80 -2.40 11.73 -2.25
C THR A 80 -1.90 10.30 -2.18
N TYR A 81 -1.97 9.56 -3.30
CA TYR A 81 -1.50 8.18 -3.35
C TYR A 81 -0.01 8.12 -3.04
N GLU A 82 0.80 8.99 -3.65
CA GLU A 82 2.24 8.98 -3.48
C GLU A 82 2.61 9.30 -2.02
N ARG A 83 2.01 10.34 -1.45
CA ARG A 83 2.24 10.74 -0.06
C ARG A 83 1.88 9.64 0.92
N ALA A 84 0.77 8.94 0.71
CA ALA A 84 0.35 7.83 1.56
C ALA A 84 1.38 6.69 1.53
N ASN A 85 1.74 6.23 0.33
CA ASN A 85 2.69 5.12 0.15
C ASN A 85 4.09 5.49 0.66
N TRP A 86 4.54 6.71 0.39
CA TRP A 86 5.81 7.22 0.90
C TRP A 86 5.86 7.26 2.43
N PHE A 87 4.76 7.66 3.07
CA PHE A 87 4.68 7.74 4.53
C PHE A 87 4.70 6.35 5.18
N ILE A 88 3.93 5.40 4.62
CA ILE A 88 3.95 4.00 5.06
C ILE A 88 5.36 3.42 4.94
N PHE A 89 6.03 3.61 3.80
CA PHE A 89 7.36 3.05 3.57
C PHE A 89 8.44 3.65 4.46
N SER A 90 8.42 4.96 4.67
CA SER A 90 9.35 5.65 5.58
C SER A 90 9.18 5.26 7.05
N ASP A 91 8.11 4.55 7.43
CA ASP A 91 7.93 3.97 8.75
C ASP A 91 8.27 2.46 8.77
N ALA A 92 7.72 1.70 7.83
CA ALA A 92 7.82 0.26 7.84
C ALA A 92 9.18 -0.27 7.36
N TYR A 93 9.80 0.33 6.35
CA TYR A 93 11.05 -0.21 5.80
C TYR A 93 12.23 -0.15 6.80
N PRO A 94 12.43 0.92 7.58
CA PRO A 94 13.38 0.91 8.69
C PRO A 94 13.15 -0.21 9.70
N GLN A 95 11.88 -0.56 9.97
CA GLN A 95 11.54 -1.68 10.86
C GLN A 95 12.02 -3.02 10.29
N LEU A 96 11.81 -3.24 9.00
CA LEU A 96 12.27 -4.43 8.29
C LEU A 96 13.80 -4.54 8.33
N LEU A 97 14.52 -3.43 8.08
CA LEU A 97 15.98 -3.43 8.14
C LEU A 97 16.53 -3.63 9.56
N ILE A 98 15.89 -3.06 10.59
CA ILE A 98 16.26 -3.35 11.99
C ILE A 98 16.04 -4.83 12.32
N TYR A 99 14.99 -5.46 11.82
CA TYR A 99 14.81 -6.91 11.96
C TYR A 99 15.96 -7.68 11.30
N HIS A 100 16.33 -7.33 10.06
CA HIS A 100 17.47 -7.93 9.37
C HIS A 100 18.77 -7.84 10.18
N TYR A 101 19.09 -6.65 10.71
CA TYR A 101 20.26 -6.44 11.54
C TYR A 101 20.17 -7.20 12.88
N SER A 102 18.99 -7.23 13.51
CA SER A 102 18.78 -7.98 14.75
C SER A 102 19.04 -9.47 14.55
N SER A 103 18.53 -10.05 13.45
CA SER A 103 18.77 -11.43 13.06
C SER A 103 20.24 -11.71 12.77
N ARG A 104 20.93 -10.82 12.05
CA ARG A 104 22.37 -10.94 11.74
C ARG A 104 23.24 -10.93 13.00
N TYR A 105 22.96 -10.04 13.94
CA TYR A 105 23.71 -9.92 15.20
C TYR A 105 23.20 -10.84 16.32
N LYS A 106 22.10 -11.58 16.08
CA LYS A 106 21.44 -12.47 17.04
C LYS A 106 21.06 -11.77 18.36
N GLN A 107 20.70 -10.49 18.28
CA GLN A 107 20.25 -9.72 19.44
C GLN A 107 19.19 -8.69 19.01
N PRO A 108 18.22 -8.36 19.89
CA PRO A 108 17.18 -7.41 19.54
C PRO A 108 17.70 -5.97 19.49
N LEU A 109 17.65 -5.34 18.30
CA LEU A 109 18.07 -3.95 18.08
C LEU A 109 16.90 -2.97 17.96
N PHE A 110 15.69 -3.37 18.38
CA PHE A 110 14.45 -2.60 18.17
C PHE A 110 14.42 -1.26 18.92
N HIS A 111 15.24 -1.07 19.96
CA HIS A 111 15.41 0.23 20.60
C HIS A 111 15.95 1.32 19.64
N LEU A 112 16.57 0.94 18.51
CA LEU A 112 17.04 1.87 17.47
C LEU A 112 15.88 2.43 16.63
N LEU A 113 14.69 1.84 16.67
CA LEU A 113 13.52 2.28 15.89
C LEU A 113 13.07 3.72 16.23
N ARG A 114 13.38 4.19 17.45
CA ARG A 114 13.14 5.59 17.86
C ARG A 114 13.83 6.62 16.97
N TYR A 115 14.92 6.26 16.29
CA TYR A 115 15.65 7.15 15.37
C TYR A 115 14.97 7.26 13.99
N PHE A 116 13.89 6.52 13.76
CA PHE A 116 13.11 6.47 12.53
C PHE A 116 11.65 6.87 12.72
N TYR A 117 11.32 7.51 13.85
CA TYR A 117 9.97 7.95 14.21
C TYR A 117 8.92 6.83 14.29
N VAL A 118 9.38 5.59 14.43
CA VAL A 118 8.51 4.42 14.58
C VAL A 118 7.83 4.49 15.94
N SER A 119 6.54 4.15 15.98
CA SER A 119 5.74 4.20 17.18
C SER A 119 6.30 3.31 18.28
N THR A 120 6.18 3.76 19.54
CA THR A 120 6.50 2.94 20.73
C THR A 120 5.75 1.61 20.72
N PHE A 121 4.50 1.61 20.25
CA PHE A 121 3.71 0.40 19.95
C PHE A 121 4.49 -0.61 19.09
N MET A 122 5.05 -0.20 17.95
CA MET A 122 5.79 -1.13 17.11
C MET A 122 7.12 -1.58 17.73
N ILE A 123 7.78 -0.74 18.53
CA ILE A 123 8.99 -1.15 19.27
C ILE A 123 8.67 -2.34 20.18
N ASP A 124 7.57 -2.24 20.94
CA ASP A 124 7.13 -3.29 21.85
C ASP A 124 6.66 -4.55 21.10
N GLU A 125 5.94 -4.39 20.00
CA GLU A 125 5.46 -5.54 19.20
C GLU A 125 6.60 -6.27 18.47
N TRP A 126 7.65 -5.56 18.03
CA TRP A 126 8.85 -6.21 17.50
C TRP A 126 9.62 -6.97 18.59
N MET A 127 9.73 -6.41 19.79
CA MET A 127 10.30 -7.12 20.95
C MET A 127 9.49 -8.38 21.29
N HIS A 128 8.16 -8.27 21.30
CA HIS A 128 7.27 -9.42 21.51
C HIS A 128 7.47 -10.48 20.43
N PHE A 129 7.52 -10.09 19.15
CA PHE A 129 7.79 -11.03 18.06
C PHE A 129 9.16 -11.70 18.20
N TRP A 130 10.20 -10.97 18.60
CA TRP A 130 11.53 -11.53 18.80
C TRP A 130 11.53 -12.67 19.82
N LEU A 131 10.80 -12.49 20.93
CA LEU A 131 10.72 -13.45 22.03
C LEU A 131 9.77 -14.63 21.76
N HIS A 132 8.64 -14.38 21.08
CA HIS A 132 7.54 -15.35 20.98
C HIS A 132 7.30 -15.89 19.56
N LYS A 133 7.90 -15.29 18.52
CA LYS A 133 7.76 -15.69 17.11
C LYS A 133 6.31 -15.77 16.61
N ASN A 134 5.41 -14.96 17.19
CA ASN A 134 4.02 -14.92 16.79
C ASN A 134 3.83 -14.07 15.52
N GLU A 135 3.95 -14.70 14.35
CA GLU A 135 3.83 -14.06 13.02
C GLU A 135 2.48 -13.36 12.82
N LYS A 136 1.38 -13.98 13.29
CA LYS A 136 0.02 -13.43 13.13
C LYS A 136 -0.13 -12.14 13.92
N ARG A 137 0.38 -12.10 15.15
CA ARG A 137 0.36 -10.89 15.98
C ARG A 137 1.19 -9.79 15.35
N LEU A 138 2.40 -10.09 14.88
CA LEU A 138 3.25 -9.08 14.22
C LEU A 138 2.58 -8.52 12.97
N LEU A 139 2.01 -9.38 12.12
CA LEU A 139 1.25 -8.98 10.93
C LEU A 139 0.10 -8.02 11.31
N TYR A 140 -0.66 -8.34 12.36
CA TYR A 140 -1.75 -7.49 12.83
C TYR A 140 -1.23 -6.18 13.41
N ALA A 141 -0.16 -6.19 14.20
CA ALA A 141 0.49 -5.00 14.71
C ALA A 141 0.92 -4.06 13.59
N GLN A 142 1.57 -4.59 12.54
CA GLN A 142 2.00 -3.81 11.39
C GLN A 142 0.81 -3.20 10.62
N ILE A 143 -0.29 -3.94 10.45
CA ILE A 143 -1.54 -3.40 9.87
C ILE A 143 -2.11 -2.27 10.75
N ILE A 144 -2.21 -2.48 12.07
CA ILE A 144 -2.73 -1.47 13.01
C ILE A 144 -1.88 -0.20 12.97
N ASN A 145 -0.55 -0.36 13.00
CA ASN A 145 0.38 0.74 12.95
C ASN A 145 0.26 1.52 11.64
N GLU A 146 0.26 0.84 10.49
CA GLU A 146 0.10 1.48 9.18
C GLU A 146 -1.18 2.33 9.10
N GLN A 147 -2.32 1.78 9.54
CA GLN A 147 -3.61 2.46 9.41
C GLN A 147 -3.76 3.67 10.34
N ASN A 148 -3.14 3.63 11.53
CA ASN A 148 -3.10 4.77 12.44
C ASN A 148 -2.07 5.82 11.99
N LEU A 149 -0.91 5.38 11.52
CA LEU A 149 0.17 6.21 11.00
C LEU A 149 -0.34 7.17 9.91
N ILE A 150 -1.15 6.70 8.96
CA ILE A 150 -1.66 7.53 7.86
C ILE A 150 -2.85 8.43 8.23
N GLN A 151 -3.52 8.21 9.37
CA GLN A 151 -4.78 8.89 9.70
C GLN A 151 -4.62 10.41 9.74
N LYS A 152 -3.75 10.94 10.61
CA LYS A 152 -3.54 12.39 10.71
C LYS A 152 -2.87 13.02 9.48
N PRO A 153 -1.73 12.50 8.98
CA PRO A 153 -0.96 13.18 7.94
C PRO A 153 -1.48 12.99 6.51
N VAL A 154 -2.41 12.05 6.28
CA VAL A 154 -2.95 11.76 4.93
C VAL A 154 -4.47 11.89 4.89
N ILE A 155 -5.19 11.32 5.86
CA ILE A 155 -6.66 11.34 5.83
C ILE A 155 -7.22 12.66 6.35
N GLU A 156 -6.65 13.20 7.42
CA GLU A 156 -7.15 14.40 8.10
C GLU A 156 -6.48 15.70 7.64
N GLU A 157 -5.39 15.63 6.88
CA GLU A 157 -4.68 16.84 6.42
C GLU A 157 -5.64 17.72 5.58
N PRO A 158 -5.77 19.04 5.89
CA PRO A 158 -6.74 19.92 5.24
C PRO A 158 -6.62 19.99 3.71
N PHE A 159 -5.41 19.79 3.16
CA PHE A 159 -5.20 19.74 1.72
C PHE A 159 -6.01 18.60 1.05
N PHE A 160 -6.03 17.41 1.67
CA PHE A 160 -6.77 16.25 1.17
C PHE A 160 -8.26 16.37 1.46
N LYS A 161 -8.64 16.83 2.66
CA LYS A 161 -10.03 16.98 3.10
C LYS A 161 -10.83 17.97 2.24
N TRP A 162 -10.29 19.15 1.94
CA TRP A 162 -11.04 20.22 1.27
C TRP A 162 -11.00 20.18 -0.26
N LYS A 163 -9.94 19.63 -0.89
CA LYS A 163 -9.80 19.66 -2.36
C LYS A 163 -10.20 18.36 -3.07
N ILE A 164 -10.27 17.23 -2.38
CA ILE A 164 -10.65 15.94 -2.97
C ILE A 164 -12.05 15.54 -2.52
N PHE A 165 -12.37 15.59 -1.22
CA PHE A 165 -13.68 15.14 -0.72
C PHE A 165 -14.85 16.12 -0.94
N TYR A 166 -14.58 17.42 -1.16
CA TYR A 166 -15.63 18.40 -1.47
C TYR A 166 -15.74 18.78 -2.96
N ASN A 167 -14.69 18.56 -3.75
CA ASN A 167 -14.61 19.02 -5.15
C ASN A 167 -14.52 17.89 -6.20
N VAL A 168 -14.41 16.63 -5.77
CA VAL A 168 -14.73 15.50 -6.66
C VAL A 168 -16.25 15.42 -6.72
N PRO A 169 -16.87 15.45 -7.92
CA PRO A 169 -18.30 15.26 -8.04
C PRO A 169 -18.74 14.03 -7.23
N TYR A 170 -19.78 14.14 -6.40
CA TYR A 170 -20.20 13.08 -5.47
C TYR A 170 -20.31 11.69 -6.13
N PHE A 171 -20.73 11.64 -7.41
CA PHE A 171 -20.81 10.39 -8.19
C PHE A 171 -19.46 9.74 -8.56
N LEU A 172 -18.36 10.48 -8.46
CA LEU A 172 -16.99 10.02 -8.66
C LEU A 172 -16.29 9.69 -7.35
N GLN A 173 -16.76 10.13 -6.20
CA GLN A 173 -16.14 9.79 -4.91
C GLN A 173 -16.13 8.26 -4.73
N ASP A 174 -17.29 7.62 -4.88
CA ASP A 174 -17.42 6.15 -4.84
C ASP A 174 -16.75 5.40 -6.02
N LYS A 175 -16.33 6.11 -7.08
CA LYS A 175 -15.72 5.49 -8.29
C LYS A 175 -14.21 5.74 -8.41
N ILE A 176 -13.68 6.78 -7.78
CA ILE A 176 -12.26 7.17 -7.72
C ILE A 176 -11.62 6.61 -6.45
N HIS A 177 -12.38 6.37 -5.39
CA HIS A 177 -11.89 5.61 -4.24
C HIS A 177 -11.72 4.13 -4.63
N LEU A 178 -10.49 3.74 -4.96
CA LEU A 178 -9.94 2.37 -4.95
C LEU A 178 -11.02 1.28 -5.00
N ASN A 179 -11.54 1.02 -6.20
CA ASN A 179 -12.71 0.15 -6.40
C ASN A 179 -12.50 -1.28 -5.86
N ALA A 180 -11.24 -1.72 -5.79
CA ALA A 180 -10.81 -2.93 -5.14
C ALA A 180 -9.29 -2.93 -4.93
N VAL A 181 -8.82 -3.73 -3.98
CA VAL A 181 -7.45 -4.27 -3.98
C VAL A 181 -7.51 -5.64 -4.65
N LEU A 182 -6.63 -5.87 -5.62
CA LEU A 182 -6.60 -7.07 -6.44
C LEU A 182 -5.32 -7.88 -6.17
N PHE A 183 -5.47 -9.20 -6.06
CA PHE A 183 -4.39 -10.19 -6.06
C PHE A 183 -4.54 -11.08 -7.30
N PRO A 184 -3.66 -10.91 -8.29
CA PRO A 184 -3.72 -11.65 -9.55
C PRO A 184 -3.00 -13.01 -9.46
N SER A 185 -3.41 -13.94 -10.32
CA SER A 185 -2.67 -15.14 -10.69
C SER A 185 -2.18 -15.03 -12.14
N LEU A 186 -1.17 -15.84 -12.49
CA LEU A 186 -0.71 -15.98 -13.88
C LEU A 186 -1.77 -16.61 -14.81
N SER A 187 -2.79 -17.25 -14.26
CA SER A 187 -3.96 -17.75 -15.01
C SER A 187 -4.99 -16.65 -15.34
N GLY A 188 -4.72 -15.39 -14.96
CA GLY A 188 -5.61 -14.26 -15.21
C GLY A 188 -6.79 -14.16 -14.23
N ILE A 189 -6.82 -14.96 -13.16
CA ILE A 189 -7.85 -14.87 -12.14
C ILE A 189 -7.48 -13.75 -11.16
N LEU A 190 -8.44 -12.88 -10.87
CA LEU A 190 -8.25 -11.74 -9.96
C LEU A 190 -9.05 -11.93 -8.68
N TYR A 191 -8.37 -12.12 -7.57
CA TYR A 191 -8.94 -12.18 -6.23
C TYR A 191 -8.86 -10.82 -5.55
N GLY A 192 -9.55 -10.66 -4.42
CA GLY A 192 -9.35 -9.51 -3.55
C GLY A 192 -10.64 -8.93 -3.01
N LEU A 193 -10.62 -7.64 -2.65
CA LEU A 193 -11.71 -7.00 -1.93
C LEU A 193 -12.04 -5.63 -2.49
N ALA A 194 -13.34 -5.37 -2.64
CA ALA A 194 -13.84 -4.02 -2.85
C ALA A 194 -13.75 -3.22 -1.53
N ILE A 195 -13.10 -2.05 -1.57
CA ILE A 195 -12.96 -1.20 -0.39
C ILE A 195 -14.29 -0.45 -0.16
N LYS A 196 -14.73 -0.40 1.11
CA LYS A 196 -15.88 0.40 1.55
C LYS A 196 -15.45 1.24 2.77
N LYS A 197 -16.01 2.45 2.92
CA LYS A 197 -15.85 3.31 4.12
C LYS A 197 -14.39 3.58 4.53
N PHE A 198 -13.56 4.06 3.60
CA PHE A 198 -12.12 4.28 3.80
C PHE A 198 -11.77 5.30 4.91
N THR A 199 -12.69 6.17 5.32
CA THR A 199 -12.41 7.21 6.33
C THR A 199 -12.30 6.69 7.76
N ASN A 200 -12.82 5.49 8.07
CA ASN A 200 -12.79 4.92 9.40
C ASN A 200 -11.56 4.00 9.59
N VAL A 201 -10.71 4.29 10.58
CA VAL A 201 -9.47 3.55 10.85
C VAL A 201 -9.73 2.08 11.19
N THR A 202 -10.72 1.78 12.03
CA THR A 202 -11.11 0.41 12.42
C THR A 202 -11.53 -0.42 11.19
N GLU A 203 -12.30 0.17 10.27
CA GLU A 203 -12.70 -0.51 9.04
C GLU A 203 -11.52 -0.73 8.07
N ARG A 204 -10.55 0.19 8.03
CA ARG A 204 -9.31 -0.03 7.27
C ARG A 204 -8.46 -1.14 7.88
N ILE A 205 -8.33 -1.20 9.21
CA ILE A 205 -7.64 -2.30 9.92
C ILE A 205 -8.30 -3.64 9.58
N LYS A 206 -9.63 -3.73 9.67
CA LYS A 206 -10.39 -4.93 9.27
C LYS A 206 -10.14 -5.28 7.80
N THR A 207 -10.10 -4.29 6.91
CA THR A 207 -9.83 -4.51 5.48
C THR A 207 -8.42 -5.08 5.27
N GLY A 208 -7.39 -4.51 5.91
CA GLY A 208 -6.02 -5.01 5.84
C GLY A 208 -5.90 -6.46 6.30
N LYS A 209 -6.59 -6.83 7.40
CA LYS A 209 -6.62 -8.21 7.90
C LYS A 209 -7.30 -9.18 6.94
N LYS A 210 -8.43 -8.79 6.33
CA LYS A 210 -9.11 -9.60 5.31
C LYS A 210 -8.27 -9.76 4.04
N LEU A 211 -7.54 -8.72 3.63
CA LEU A 211 -6.59 -8.83 2.52
C LEU A 211 -5.47 -9.81 2.86
N ALA A 212 -4.93 -9.74 4.08
CA ALA A 212 -3.93 -10.70 4.53
C ALA A 212 -4.47 -12.13 4.52
N SER A 213 -5.71 -12.36 4.98
CA SER A 213 -6.30 -13.71 4.97
C SER A 213 -6.46 -14.28 3.55
N ILE A 214 -6.82 -13.44 2.58
CA ILE A 214 -6.89 -13.85 1.18
C ILE A 214 -5.49 -14.18 0.65
N LEU A 215 -4.52 -13.28 0.84
CA LEU A 215 -3.17 -13.41 0.29
C LEU A 215 -2.43 -14.64 0.82
N PHE A 216 -2.68 -15.02 2.08
CA PHE A 216 -2.04 -16.16 2.73
C PHE A 216 -2.95 -17.39 2.80
N HIS A 217 -4.02 -17.45 2.00
CA HIS A 217 -4.86 -18.62 1.93
C HIS A 217 -4.07 -19.80 1.32
N ASN A 218 -4.11 -20.96 1.96
CA ASN A 218 -3.26 -22.12 1.60
C ASN A 218 -3.39 -22.52 0.12
N ASP A 219 -4.60 -22.50 -0.45
CA ASP A 219 -4.84 -22.93 -1.83
C ASP A 219 -4.36 -21.92 -2.90
N PHE A 220 -4.13 -20.66 -2.52
CA PHE A 220 -3.85 -19.56 -3.47
C PHE A 220 -2.52 -18.85 -3.21
N TYR A 221 -1.92 -19.02 -2.03
CA TYR A 221 -0.68 -18.35 -1.65
C TYR A 221 0.43 -18.54 -2.70
N GLU A 222 0.66 -19.78 -3.15
CA GLU A 222 1.68 -20.07 -4.16
C GLU A 222 1.40 -19.37 -5.49
N GLN A 223 0.13 -19.26 -5.90
CA GLN A 223 -0.25 -18.57 -7.14
C GLN A 223 0.02 -17.06 -7.05
N PHE A 224 -0.25 -16.45 -5.89
CA PHE A 224 0.03 -15.03 -5.66
C PHE A 224 1.53 -14.76 -5.58
N LEU A 225 2.28 -15.65 -4.94
CA LEU A 225 3.72 -15.56 -4.84
C LEU A 225 4.37 -15.68 -6.22
N GLN A 226 3.97 -16.70 -6.98
CA GLN A 226 4.48 -16.91 -8.33
C GLN A 226 4.24 -15.70 -9.22
N PHE A 227 3.04 -15.11 -9.19
CA PHE A 227 2.78 -13.85 -9.89
C PHE A 227 3.76 -12.75 -9.45
N ALA A 228 3.96 -12.58 -8.15
CA ALA A 228 4.82 -11.52 -7.64
C ALA A 228 6.29 -11.69 -8.04
N GLU A 229 6.77 -12.93 -8.16
CA GLU A 229 8.14 -13.27 -8.57
C GLU A 229 8.36 -13.17 -10.09
N GLU A 230 7.36 -13.52 -10.90
CA GLU A 230 7.49 -13.55 -12.36
C GLU A 230 7.16 -12.21 -13.04
N VAL A 231 6.33 -11.38 -12.42
CA VAL A 231 5.85 -10.12 -13.03
C VAL A 231 6.56 -8.92 -12.43
N GLU A 232 7.41 -8.28 -13.22
CA GLU A 232 8.12 -7.08 -12.78
C GLU A 232 7.14 -5.91 -12.56
N PRO A 233 7.14 -5.23 -11.39
CA PRO A 233 6.30 -4.06 -11.19
C PRO A 233 6.74 -2.89 -12.07
N ASP A 234 5.80 -2.30 -12.80
CA ASP A 234 5.94 -1.07 -13.59
C ASP A 234 4.93 0.02 -13.19
N GLY A 235 4.03 -0.32 -12.26
CA GLY A 235 2.99 0.55 -11.75
C GLY A 235 1.83 0.72 -12.72
N THR A 236 1.68 -0.12 -13.74
CA THR A 236 0.55 -0.11 -14.68
C THR A 236 -0.39 -1.28 -14.42
N ARG A 237 -1.62 -1.20 -14.94
CA ARG A 237 -2.51 -2.37 -14.97
C ARG A 237 -2.00 -3.46 -15.92
N GLY A 238 -1.03 -3.15 -16.80
CA GLY A 238 -0.40 -4.10 -17.70
C GLY A 238 0.17 -5.32 -16.96
N GLU A 239 0.69 -5.13 -15.74
CA GLU A 239 1.14 -6.20 -14.86
C GLU A 239 0.07 -7.31 -14.70
N TYR A 240 -1.20 -6.92 -14.59
CA TYR A 240 -2.35 -7.80 -14.34
C TYR A 240 -3.01 -8.22 -15.66
N GLU A 241 -3.17 -7.24 -16.56
CA GLU A 241 -3.97 -7.36 -17.78
C GLU A 241 -3.31 -8.22 -18.86
N GLN A 242 -2.00 -8.43 -18.80
CA GLN A 242 -1.27 -9.31 -19.74
C GLN A 242 -1.74 -10.78 -19.70
N PHE A 243 -2.35 -11.21 -18.59
CA PHE A 243 -2.88 -12.57 -18.42
C PHE A 243 -4.37 -12.68 -18.75
N LEU A 244 -4.99 -11.60 -19.22
CA LEU A 244 -6.41 -11.53 -19.53
C LEU A 244 -6.63 -11.57 -21.04
N ASP A 245 -7.64 -12.32 -21.49
CA ASP A 245 -7.99 -12.48 -22.91
C ASP A 245 -8.74 -11.26 -23.51
N LYS A 246 -8.30 -10.04 -23.20
CA LYS A 246 -8.93 -8.80 -23.65
C LYS A 246 -7.85 -7.74 -23.90
N ARG A 247 -8.10 -6.85 -24.88
CA ARG A 247 -7.24 -5.70 -25.17
C ARG A 247 -7.59 -4.56 -24.21
N TYR A 248 -6.62 -4.05 -23.47
CA TYR A 248 -6.86 -3.03 -22.44
C TYR A 248 -6.14 -1.70 -22.71
N ILE A 249 -6.59 -0.68 -21.97
CA ILE A 249 -6.10 0.69 -22.04
C ILE A 249 -4.67 0.73 -21.53
N SER A 250 -3.75 1.01 -22.45
CA SER A 250 -2.35 1.25 -22.13
C SER A 250 -2.22 2.51 -21.27
N ALA A 251 -1.49 2.37 -20.18
CA ALA A 251 -0.87 3.48 -19.47
C ALA A 251 0.63 3.35 -19.68
N GLU A 252 1.32 4.48 -19.77
CA GLU A 252 2.78 4.54 -19.69
C GLU A 252 3.24 4.18 -18.26
N ALA A 253 4.45 3.66 -18.13
CA ALA A 253 4.99 3.21 -16.84
C ALA A 253 5.07 4.36 -15.83
N LEU A 254 5.01 4.05 -14.53
CA LEU A 254 4.91 5.08 -13.49
C LEU A 254 6.07 6.09 -13.52
N GLU A 255 7.28 5.59 -13.77
CA GLU A 255 8.51 6.39 -13.84
C GLU A 255 8.57 7.31 -15.07
N ASP A 256 7.89 6.94 -16.17
CA ASP A 256 7.81 7.75 -17.38
C ASP A 256 6.81 8.90 -17.23
N VAL A 257 5.78 8.70 -16.40
CA VAL A 257 4.60 9.58 -16.36
C VAL A 257 4.62 10.57 -15.19
N TYR A 258 5.32 10.22 -14.12
CA TYR A 258 5.40 11.04 -12.92
C TYR A 258 6.84 11.24 -12.46
N PRO A 259 7.23 12.49 -12.16
CA PRO A 259 8.52 12.76 -11.57
C PRO A 259 8.56 12.31 -10.10
N GLU A 260 9.76 12.07 -9.59
CA GLU A 260 9.99 11.91 -8.16
C GLU A 260 9.50 13.14 -7.38
N ILE A 261 8.81 12.90 -6.26
CA ILE A 261 8.34 13.96 -5.37
C ILE A 261 9.23 14.01 -4.14
N LYS A 262 9.72 15.21 -3.81
CA LYS A 262 10.37 15.44 -2.52
C LYS A 262 9.31 15.49 -1.41
N HIS A 263 9.53 14.67 -0.40
CA HIS A 263 8.66 14.55 0.75
C HIS A 263 9.36 15.04 2.02
N ASP A 264 8.56 15.53 2.97
CA ASP A 264 9.02 15.99 4.26
C ASP A 264 8.42 15.14 5.38
N ASN A 265 9.22 14.76 6.39
CA ASN A 265 8.78 13.99 7.56
C ASN A 265 8.76 14.80 8.87
N ARG A 266 9.05 16.11 8.85
CA ARG A 266 9.24 16.96 10.05
C ARG A 266 8.06 17.02 11.03
N LYS A 267 6.88 16.54 10.66
CA LYS A 267 5.67 16.55 11.50
C LYS A 267 5.22 15.16 11.97
N ARG A 268 6.01 14.10 11.74
CA ARG A 268 5.66 12.77 12.23
C ARG A 268 5.79 12.74 13.74
N VAL A 269 4.69 12.41 14.39
CA VAL A 269 4.59 12.20 15.83
C VAL A 269 4.15 10.77 16.07
N ASP A 270 4.55 10.20 17.20
CA ASP A 270 4.03 8.91 17.63
C ASP A 270 2.50 9.02 17.76
N TRP A 271 1.80 8.11 17.10
CA TRP A 271 0.34 8.06 17.14
C TRP A 271 -0.15 7.29 18.36
N TYR A 272 0.69 6.45 18.96
CA TYR A 272 0.29 5.52 20.01
C TYR A 272 0.07 6.24 21.33
N ASP A 273 -1.16 6.11 21.83
CA ASP A 273 -1.56 6.49 23.17
C ASP A 273 -2.33 5.29 23.76
N PRO A 274 -1.83 4.65 24.82
CA PRO A 274 -2.51 3.51 25.45
C PRO A 274 -3.96 3.80 25.85
N GLY A 275 -4.31 5.05 26.19
CA GLY A 275 -5.67 5.44 26.56
C GLY A 275 -6.64 5.60 25.38
N LEU A 276 -6.11 5.72 24.16
CA LEU A 276 -6.90 5.82 22.92
C LEU A 276 -6.85 4.55 22.06
N PHE A 277 -6.04 3.56 22.48
CA PHE A 277 -5.94 2.28 21.80
C PHE A 277 -7.25 1.50 21.94
N GLN A 278 -7.72 0.92 20.84
CA GLN A 278 -8.97 0.16 20.83
C GLN A 278 -8.66 -1.34 20.79
N GLU A 279 -9.04 -2.06 21.84
CA GLU A 279 -8.86 -3.52 21.93
C GLU A 279 -9.51 -4.27 20.75
N GLU A 280 -10.60 -3.75 20.19
CA GLU A 280 -11.24 -4.34 19.01
C GLU A 280 -10.31 -4.40 17.79
N TRP A 281 -9.25 -3.60 17.75
CA TRP A 281 -8.26 -3.66 16.68
C TRP A 281 -7.47 -4.95 16.69
N TRP A 282 -7.45 -5.72 17.79
CA TRP A 282 -6.88 -7.06 17.81
C TRP A 282 -7.80 -8.14 17.25
N HIS A 283 -9.11 -7.90 17.21
CA HIS A 283 -10.09 -8.89 16.73
C HIS A 283 -9.78 -9.38 15.32
N GLU A 284 -10.00 -10.68 15.11
CA GLU A 284 -9.76 -11.28 13.80
C GLU A 284 -10.77 -10.76 12.76
N ALA A 285 -10.29 -10.60 11.53
CA ALA A 285 -11.15 -10.34 10.40
C ALA A 285 -10.69 -11.21 9.24
N HIS A 286 -11.58 -12.08 8.79
CA HIS A 286 -11.32 -13.05 7.73
C HIS A 286 -12.19 -12.75 6.51
N SER A 287 -11.68 -13.12 5.34
CA SER A 287 -12.44 -13.22 4.10
C SER A 287 -11.91 -14.39 3.29
N GLU A 288 -12.84 -15.17 2.74
CA GLU A 288 -12.50 -16.17 1.73
C GLU A 288 -12.00 -15.50 0.44
N PRO A 289 -11.03 -16.10 -0.26
CA PRO A 289 -10.64 -15.69 -1.60
C PRO A 289 -11.80 -15.88 -2.57
N VAL A 290 -12.29 -14.78 -3.14
CA VAL A 290 -13.31 -14.81 -4.19
C VAL A 290 -12.75 -14.09 -5.41
N SER A 291 -12.95 -14.71 -6.59
CA SER A 291 -12.67 -14.03 -7.86
C SER A 291 -13.60 -12.85 -8.04
N ILE A 292 -13.02 -11.66 -8.23
CA ILE A 292 -13.75 -10.39 -8.41
C ILE A 292 -13.48 -9.74 -9.77
N GLY A 293 -12.66 -10.36 -10.62
CA GLY A 293 -12.23 -9.82 -11.91
C GLY A 293 -13.38 -9.39 -12.81
N ASP A 294 -14.39 -10.24 -13.00
CA ASP A 294 -15.55 -9.92 -13.84
C ASP A 294 -16.32 -8.70 -13.33
N ARG A 295 -16.57 -8.64 -12.02
CA ARG A 295 -17.26 -7.51 -11.39
C ARG A 295 -16.44 -6.24 -11.49
N PHE A 296 -15.12 -6.34 -11.28
CA PHE A 296 -14.19 -5.22 -11.39
C PHE A 296 -14.19 -4.64 -12.81
N TYR A 297 -13.95 -5.47 -13.83
CA TYR A 297 -13.90 -5.02 -15.22
C TYR A 297 -15.26 -4.57 -15.77
N LYS A 298 -16.38 -5.15 -15.31
CA LYS A 298 -17.71 -4.65 -15.65
C LYS A 298 -17.92 -3.21 -15.18
N LYS A 299 -17.46 -2.87 -13.97
CA LYS A 299 -17.48 -1.49 -13.46
C LYS A 299 -16.56 -0.57 -14.26
N ARG A 300 -15.36 -1.03 -14.63
CA ARG A 300 -14.41 -0.26 -15.45
C ARG A 300 -14.97 0.07 -16.83
N LYS A 301 -15.54 -0.92 -17.52
CA LYS A 301 -16.21 -0.70 -18.82
C LYS A 301 -17.36 0.30 -18.73
N ALA A 302 -18.09 0.32 -17.61
CA ALA A 302 -19.11 1.33 -17.38
C ALA A 302 -18.50 2.74 -17.17
N LEU A 303 -17.37 2.84 -16.46
CA LEU A 303 -16.63 4.09 -16.27
C LEU A 303 -16.07 4.64 -17.58
N GLU A 304 -15.50 3.78 -18.43
CA GLU A 304 -15.02 4.13 -19.77
C GLU A 304 -16.13 4.71 -20.66
N LYS A 305 -17.30 4.06 -20.68
CA LYS A 305 -18.45 4.58 -21.43
C LYS A 305 -18.89 5.96 -20.94
N LEU A 306 -18.96 6.17 -19.63
CA LEU A 306 -19.29 7.46 -19.03
C LEU A 306 -18.24 8.52 -19.38
N SER A 307 -16.96 8.14 -19.38
CA SER A 307 -15.84 9.01 -19.75
C SER A 307 -15.94 9.51 -21.19
N ILE A 308 -16.27 8.64 -22.14
CA ILE A 308 -16.46 9.03 -23.55
C ILE A 308 -17.59 10.05 -23.68
N ILE A 309 -18.69 9.87 -22.95
CA ILE A 309 -19.81 10.82 -22.96
C ILE A 309 -19.38 12.16 -22.37
N ALA A 310 -18.73 12.16 -21.20
CA ALA A 310 -18.25 13.36 -20.53
C ALA A 310 -17.22 14.14 -21.37
N GLY A 311 -16.32 13.44 -22.06
CA GLY A 311 -15.32 14.05 -22.95
C GLY A 311 -15.95 14.83 -24.11
N LYS A 312 -17.07 14.34 -24.67
CA LYS A 312 -17.80 15.05 -25.74
C LYS A 312 -18.38 16.39 -25.28
N PHE A 313 -18.86 16.49 -24.05
CA PHE A 313 -19.40 17.74 -23.47
C PHE A 313 -18.32 18.75 -23.02
N ARG A 314 -17.05 18.34 -23.00
CA ARG A 314 -15.93 19.19 -22.55
C ARG A 314 -15.12 19.76 -23.72
N ASN A 315 -15.21 19.12 -24.89
CA ASN A 315 -14.54 19.50 -26.13
C ASN A 315 -15.49 20.10 -27.19
N GLY A 316 -16.79 20.13 -26.92
CA GLY A 316 -17.79 20.89 -27.67
C GLY A 316 -18.36 21.97 -26.77
#